data_AF-A0A382FIA2-F1
#
_entry.id   AF-A0A382FIA2-F1
#
_cell.length_a   1.000
_cell.length_b   1.000
_cell.length_c   1.000
_cell.angle_alpha   90.00
_cell.angle_beta   90.00
_cell.angle_gamma   90.00
#
_symmetry.space_group_name_H-M   'P 1'
#
loop_
_entity.id
_entity.type
_entity.pdbx_description
1 polymer ?
#
loop_
_entity_poly.entity_id
_entity_poly.type
_entity_poly.pdbx_seq_one_letter_code
_entity_poly.pdbx_strand_id
1 'polypeptide(L)'
;MPPDANLQLSPDDMRSLGYRVVDMLVSHFETLPGKPVSHVATRPAMEALFREPPPEEGRSWEGVLLRVQNEVFSHMMHVDHPRFLAFVSSPNNFVGAMADALTAGMNPFAGTWMESSGPTQIELVTIDWLRELCGLPDTAGGLFVSGGSLANITGLAGARHIRLG
;
A
#
# COMPACT_ATOMS: atom_id res chain seq x y z
N MET A 1 23.00 -17.57 -8.17
CA MET A 1 23.00 -16.12 -8.43
C MET A 1 24.36 -15.78 -9.02
N PRO A 2 24.43 -15.19 -10.24
CA PRO A 2 25.71 -14.81 -10.82
C PRO A 2 26.41 -13.80 -9.87
N PRO A 3 27.74 -13.88 -9.74
CA PRO A 3 28.51 -13.12 -8.74
C PRO A 3 28.42 -11.59 -8.89
N ASP A 4 27.94 -11.09 -10.03
CA ASP A 4 27.84 -9.65 -10.34
C ASP A 4 26.40 -9.10 -10.33
N ALA A 5 25.41 -9.89 -9.88
CA ALA A 5 24.03 -9.42 -9.76
C ALA A 5 23.89 -8.46 -8.56
N ASN A 6 24.24 -7.19 -8.76
CA ASN A 6 24.06 -6.16 -7.75
C ASN A 6 22.61 -5.65 -7.75
N LEU A 7 21.83 -6.01 -6.72
CA LEU A 7 20.47 -5.51 -6.51
C LEU A 7 20.43 -4.08 -5.92
N GLN A 8 21.60 -3.50 -5.60
CA GLN A 8 21.68 -2.13 -5.09
C GLN A 8 21.80 -1.13 -6.24
N LEU A 9 20.84 -0.21 -6.29
CA LEU A 9 20.91 0.98 -7.12
C LEU A 9 21.97 1.95 -6.57
N SER A 10 22.55 2.78 -7.45
CA SER A 10 23.38 3.91 -7.01
C SER A 10 22.52 4.97 -6.32
N PRO A 11 23.07 5.84 -5.44
CA PRO A 11 22.30 6.93 -4.83
C PRO A 11 21.62 7.87 -5.84
N ASP A 12 22.23 8.04 -7.02
CA ASP A 12 21.68 8.87 -8.09
C ASP A 12 20.52 8.18 -8.81
N ASP A 13 20.62 6.86 -9.03
CA ASP A 13 19.51 6.05 -9.54
C ASP A 13 18.36 5.98 -8.55
N MET A 14 18.65 5.83 -7.24
CA MET A 14 17.62 5.85 -6.19
C MET A 14 16.85 7.18 -6.20
N ARG A 15 17.55 8.31 -6.29
CA ARG A 15 16.91 9.63 -6.41
C ARG A 15 16.11 9.75 -7.70
N SER A 16 16.67 9.33 -8.83
CA SER A 16 16.02 9.43 -10.14
C SER A 16 14.74 8.60 -10.19
N LEU A 17 14.79 7.35 -9.73
CA LEU A 17 13.62 6.49 -9.58
C LEU A 17 12.59 7.10 -8.61
N GLY A 18 13.03 7.56 -7.44
CA GLY A 18 12.15 8.19 -6.45
C GLY A 18 11.37 9.38 -7.02
N TYR A 19 12.06 10.32 -7.67
CA TYR A 19 11.40 11.47 -8.29
C TYR A 19 10.48 11.07 -9.45
N ARG A 20 10.84 10.06 -10.25
CA ARG A 20 9.93 9.53 -11.28
C ARG A 20 8.65 8.94 -10.71
N VAL A 21 8.74 8.22 -9.58
CA VAL A 21 7.56 7.70 -8.89
C VAL A 21 6.70 8.85 -8.34
N VAL A 22 7.33 9.87 -7.75
CA VAL A 22 6.61 11.07 -7.28
C VAL A 22 5.89 11.76 -8.44
N ASP A 23 6.55 11.98 -9.58
CA ASP A 23 5.94 12.58 -10.78
C ASP A 23 4.73 11.76 -11.26
N MET A 24 4.84 10.43 -11.26
CA MET A 24 3.75 9.53 -11.63
C MET A 24 2.55 9.65 -10.68
N LEU A 25 2.79 9.73 -9.37
CA LEU A 25 1.75 9.89 -8.36
C LEU A 25 1.06 11.25 -8.48
N VAL A 26 1.83 12.33 -8.62
CA VAL A 26 1.29 13.69 -8.81
C VAL A 26 0.41 13.73 -10.08
N SER A 27 0.93 13.22 -11.19
CA SER A 27 0.17 13.14 -12.45
C SER A 27 -1.12 12.34 -12.29
N HIS A 28 -1.10 11.25 -11.52
CA HIS A 28 -2.31 10.48 -11.22
C HIS A 28 -3.36 11.34 -10.51
N PHE A 29 -3.03 11.98 -9.38
CA PHE A 29 -3.97 12.81 -8.63
C PHE A 29 -4.53 13.99 -9.47
N GLU A 30 -3.70 14.63 -10.29
CA GLU A 30 -4.12 15.77 -11.12
C GLU A 30 -5.04 15.35 -12.27
N THR A 31 -4.75 14.22 -12.92
CA THR A 31 -5.42 13.82 -14.16
C THR A 31 -6.57 12.84 -13.96
N LEU A 32 -6.67 12.21 -12.78
CA LEU A 32 -7.66 11.17 -12.47
C LEU A 32 -9.11 11.57 -12.82
N PRO A 33 -9.61 12.79 -12.53
CA PRO A 33 -10.99 13.15 -12.86
C PRO A 33 -11.32 13.10 -14.37
N GLY A 34 -10.31 13.23 -15.22
CA GLY A 34 -10.44 13.15 -16.68
C GLY A 34 -10.32 11.73 -17.26
N LYS A 35 -9.92 10.74 -16.45
CA LYS A 35 -9.76 9.35 -16.88
C LYS A 35 -11.09 8.58 -16.90
N PRO A 36 -11.21 7.48 -17.66
CA PRO A 36 -12.30 6.53 -17.46
C PRO A 36 -12.23 5.93 -16.06
N VAL A 37 -13.39 5.62 -15.45
CA VAL A 37 -13.45 4.99 -14.11
C VAL A 37 -12.79 3.61 -14.11
N SER A 38 -12.87 2.90 -15.23
CA SER A 38 -12.32 1.56 -15.37
C SER A 38 -11.86 1.33 -16.80
N HIS A 39 -10.69 0.71 -16.94
CA HIS A 39 -10.20 0.16 -18.19
C HIS A 39 -9.57 -1.19 -17.86
N VAL A 40 -10.37 -2.25 -17.84
CA VAL A 40 -9.89 -3.60 -17.49
C VAL A 40 -9.75 -4.46 -18.75
N ALA A 41 -8.64 -5.19 -18.83
CA ALA A 41 -8.41 -6.13 -19.92
C ALA A 41 -8.91 -7.55 -19.55
N THR A 42 -9.02 -8.40 -20.56
CA THR A 42 -9.38 -9.81 -20.36
C THR A 42 -8.21 -10.59 -19.79
N ARG A 43 -8.50 -11.66 -19.04
CA ARG A 43 -7.46 -12.56 -18.52
C ARG A 43 -6.54 -13.11 -19.62
N PRO A 44 -7.03 -13.62 -20.77
CA PRO A 44 -6.14 -14.07 -21.84
C PRO A 44 -5.20 -12.99 -22.38
N ALA A 45 -5.66 -11.73 -22.48
CA ALA A 45 -4.81 -10.62 -22.91
C ALA A 45 -3.70 -10.34 -21.89
N MET A 46 -4.01 -10.33 -20.60
CA MET A 46 -3.00 -10.13 -19.54
C MET A 46 -2.05 -11.32 -19.41
N GLU A 47 -2.52 -12.55 -19.62
CA GLU A 47 -1.65 -13.73 -19.64
C GLU A 47 -0.66 -13.66 -20.81
N ALA A 48 -1.10 -13.24 -22.00
CA ALA A 48 -0.21 -13.06 -23.15
C ALA A 48 0.85 -11.96 -22.92
N LEU A 49 0.55 -10.93 -22.12
CA LEU A 49 1.49 -9.84 -21.82
C LEU A 49 2.49 -10.18 -20.70
N PHE A 50 2.07 -10.93 -19.67
CA PHE A 50 2.86 -11.06 -18.42
C PHE A 50 3.35 -12.48 -18.12
N ARG A 51 2.84 -13.52 -18.78
CA ARG A 51 3.27 -14.90 -18.51
C ARG A 51 4.58 -15.23 -19.22
N GLU A 52 5.68 -14.95 -18.53
CA GLU A 52 7.06 -15.28 -18.94
C GLU A 52 7.79 -16.04 -17.83
N PRO A 53 8.83 -16.85 -18.13
CA PRO A 53 9.70 -17.43 -17.10
C PRO A 53 10.43 -16.31 -16.32
N PRO A 54 10.86 -16.57 -15.07
CA PRO A 54 11.66 -15.61 -14.31
C PRO A 54 12.89 -15.17 -15.12
N PRO A 55 13.18 -13.85 -15.21
CA PRO A 55 14.31 -13.37 -15.97
C PRO A 55 15.63 -13.78 -15.29
N GLU A 56 16.55 -14.33 -16.08
CA GLU A 56 17.92 -14.69 -15.62
C GLU A 56 18.85 -13.47 -15.56
N GLU A 57 18.49 -12.39 -16.28
CA GLU A 57 19.25 -11.14 -16.35
C GLU A 57 18.41 -9.95 -15.86
N GLY A 58 19.09 -9.00 -15.21
CA GLY A 58 18.46 -7.78 -14.74
C GLY A 58 17.95 -6.89 -15.89
N ARG A 59 16.89 -6.13 -15.63
CA ARG A 59 16.36 -5.10 -16.52
C ARG A 59 16.60 -3.73 -15.89
N SER A 60 16.72 -2.69 -16.72
CA SER A 60 16.82 -1.32 -16.22
C SER A 60 15.55 -0.93 -15.46
N TRP A 61 15.69 -0.19 -14.36
CA TRP A 61 14.55 0.23 -13.54
C TRP A 61 13.60 1.14 -14.34
N GLU A 62 14.12 1.93 -15.28
CA GLU A 62 13.34 2.78 -16.18
C GLU A 62 12.42 1.95 -17.06
N GLY A 63 12.94 0.88 -17.66
CA GLY A 63 12.17 0.00 -18.52
C GLY A 63 11.08 -0.74 -17.74
N VAL A 64 11.38 -1.14 -16.50
CA VAL A 64 10.39 -1.76 -15.61
C VAL A 64 9.31 -0.76 -15.20
N LEU A 65 9.69 0.45 -14.77
CA LEU A 65 8.74 1.49 -14.37
C LEU A 65 7.81 1.91 -15.53
N LEU A 66 8.36 2.05 -16.74
CA LEU A 66 7.58 2.35 -17.93
C LEU A 66 6.57 1.24 -18.26
N ARG A 67 6.97 -0.02 -18.10
CA ARG A 67 6.06 -1.18 -18.27
C ARG A 67 4.95 -1.15 -17.22
N VAL A 68 5.28 -0.88 -15.97
CA VAL A 68 4.29 -0.72 -14.88
C VAL A 68 3.28 0.38 -15.22
N GLN A 69 3.76 1.53 -15.68
CA GLN A 69 2.89 2.64 -16.08
C GLN A 69 1.96 2.27 -17.25
N ASN A 70 2.51 1.69 -18.31
CA ASN A 70 1.81 1.52 -19.59
C ASN A 70 1.01 0.22 -19.71
N GLU A 71 1.39 -0.83 -18.99
CA GLU A 71 0.79 -2.16 -19.11
C GLU A 71 0.10 -2.63 -17.83
N VAL A 72 0.53 -2.17 -16.65
CA VAL A 72 -0.08 -2.59 -15.37
C VAL A 72 -1.17 -1.60 -14.95
N PHE A 73 -0.80 -0.34 -14.72
CA PHE A 73 -1.74 0.68 -14.23
C PHE A 73 -2.68 1.22 -15.31
N SER A 74 -2.44 0.92 -16.58
CA SER A 74 -3.39 1.19 -17.66
C SER A 74 -4.56 0.21 -17.70
N HIS A 75 -4.43 -0.94 -17.03
CA HIS A 75 -5.40 -2.03 -17.04
C HIS A 75 -6.05 -2.26 -15.67
N MET A 76 -6.55 -1.19 -15.05
CA MET A 76 -7.17 -1.25 -13.72
C MET A 76 -8.50 -0.49 -13.64
N MET A 77 -9.21 -0.76 -12.54
CA MET A 77 -10.29 0.09 -12.08
C MET A 77 -9.73 1.14 -11.13
N HIS A 78 -10.08 2.41 -11.36
CA HIS A 78 -9.69 3.51 -10.47
C HIS A 78 -10.73 3.66 -9.36
N VAL A 79 -10.52 2.94 -8.26
CA VAL A 79 -11.44 2.94 -7.10
C VAL A 79 -11.40 4.25 -6.30
N ASP A 80 -10.39 5.08 -6.54
CA ASP A 80 -10.20 6.43 -6.03
C ASP A 80 -10.81 7.51 -6.94
N HIS A 81 -11.40 7.12 -8.07
CA HIS A 81 -11.98 8.06 -9.02
C HIS A 81 -13.27 8.71 -8.47
N PRO A 82 -13.51 10.03 -8.65
CA PRO A 82 -14.67 10.74 -8.06
C PRO A 82 -16.05 10.25 -8.54
N ARG A 83 -16.10 9.63 -9.72
CA ARG A 83 -17.29 8.98 -10.29
C ARG A 83 -17.37 7.47 -10.00
N PHE A 84 -16.49 6.92 -9.16
CA PHE A 84 -16.54 5.51 -8.75
C PHE A 84 -17.48 5.33 -7.56
N LEU A 85 -18.64 4.71 -7.78
CA LEU A 85 -19.73 4.58 -6.81
C LEU A 85 -20.10 3.11 -6.50
N ALA A 86 -19.15 2.19 -6.68
CA ALA A 86 -19.34 0.76 -6.44
C ALA A 86 -18.45 0.26 -5.28
N PHE A 87 -18.78 -0.93 -4.74
CA PHE A 87 -18.03 -1.60 -3.67
C PHE A 87 -17.79 -0.71 -2.43
N VAL A 88 -16.67 -0.94 -1.74
CA VAL A 88 -16.18 -0.10 -0.64
C VAL A 88 -15.24 0.93 -1.24
N SER A 89 -15.67 2.18 -1.34
CA SER A 89 -14.82 3.28 -1.78
C SER A 89 -13.64 3.43 -0.81
N SER A 90 -12.43 3.48 -1.37
CA SER A 90 -11.19 3.67 -0.61
C SER A 90 -10.48 4.92 -1.13
N PRO A 91 -10.99 6.13 -0.82
CA PRO A 91 -10.35 7.36 -1.26
C PRO A 91 -8.94 7.43 -0.64
N ASN A 92 -7.95 7.57 -1.49
CA ASN A 92 -6.57 7.80 -1.08
C ASN A 92 -6.30 9.31 -1.02
N ASN A 93 -5.20 9.69 -0.37
CA ASN A 93 -4.66 11.04 -0.45
C ASN A 93 -3.13 10.99 -0.57
N PHE A 94 -2.55 12.10 -1.03
CA PHE A 94 -1.11 12.15 -1.29
C PHE A 94 -0.27 11.98 -0.01
N VAL A 95 -0.77 12.46 1.14
CA VAL A 95 -0.08 12.33 2.43
C VAL A 95 0.06 10.85 2.82
N GLY A 96 -1.01 10.06 2.69
CA GLY A 96 -1.00 8.63 2.96
C GLY A 96 -0.05 7.87 2.03
N ALA A 97 -0.05 8.20 0.73
CA ALA A 97 0.89 7.60 -0.23
C ALA A 97 2.36 7.86 0.15
N MET A 98 2.69 9.08 0.61
CA MET A 98 4.04 9.41 1.07
C MET A 98 4.38 8.75 2.43
N ALA A 99 3.39 8.60 3.32
CA ALA A 99 3.57 7.88 4.58
C ALA A 99 3.87 6.39 4.35
N ASP A 100 3.19 5.76 3.37
CA ASP A 100 3.48 4.38 2.96
C ASP A 100 4.89 4.27 2.34
N ALA A 101 5.29 5.23 1.50
CA ALA A 101 6.65 5.26 0.94
C ALA A 101 7.73 5.37 2.04
N LEU A 102 7.51 6.24 3.03
CA LEU A 102 8.40 6.37 4.19
C LEU A 102 8.45 5.08 5.00
N THR A 103 7.29 4.47 5.28
CA THR A 103 7.20 3.23 6.05
C THR A 103 7.89 2.08 5.32
N ALA A 104 7.68 1.93 4.01
CA ALA A 104 8.33 0.91 3.20
C ALA A 104 9.87 1.12 3.11
N GLY A 105 10.32 2.37 3.02
CA GLY A 105 11.75 2.69 2.95
C GLY A 105 12.49 2.55 4.27
N MET A 106 11.87 2.99 5.38
CA MET A 106 12.45 2.91 6.73
C MET A 106 12.25 1.54 7.39
N ASN A 107 11.28 0.77 6.90
CA ASN A 107 10.96 -0.60 7.31
C ASN A 107 10.87 -0.80 8.84
N PRO A 108 10.03 -0.01 9.57
CA PRO A 108 9.86 -0.19 11.00
C PRO A 108 9.12 -1.50 11.32
N PHE A 109 9.47 -2.14 12.44
CA PHE A 109 8.77 -3.32 12.95
C PHE A 109 8.07 -3.00 14.27
N ALA A 110 6.78 -2.66 14.20
CA ALA A 110 5.96 -2.29 15.36
C ALA A 110 5.40 -3.49 16.17
N GLY A 111 6.10 -4.64 16.17
CA GLY A 111 5.67 -5.83 16.91
C GLY A 111 5.99 -5.78 18.41
N THR A 112 7.04 -5.06 18.80
CA THR A 112 7.39 -4.84 20.21
C THR A 112 7.86 -3.41 20.46
N TRP A 113 7.66 -2.94 21.69
CA TRP A 113 8.14 -1.62 22.11
C TRP A 113 9.67 -1.48 21.97
N MET A 114 10.42 -2.55 22.22
CA MET A 114 11.87 -2.57 22.12
C MET A 114 12.35 -2.33 20.69
N GLU A 115 11.63 -2.86 19.70
CA GLU A 115 12.05 -2.81 18.30
C GLU A 115 11.62 -1.53 17.58
N SER A 116 10.52 -0.87 18.01
CA SER A 116 10.02 0.33 17.34
C SER A 116 9.18 1.25 18.25
N SER A 117 9.72 1.70 19.38
CA SER A 117 9.01 2.58 20.34
C SER A 117 8.39 3.84 19.73
N GLY A 118 9.05 4.49 18.76
CA GLY A 118 8.52 5.66 18.06
C GLY A 118 7.25 5.34 17.25
N PRO A 119 7.33 4.45 16.24
CA PRO A 119 6.15 3.97 15.51
C PRO A 119 5.04 3.42 16.41
N THR A 120 5.39 2.62 17.44
CA THR A 120 4.42 2.09 18.41
C THR A 120 3.71 3.20 19.18
N GLN A 121 4.42 4.25 19.62
CA GLN A 121 3.78 5.36 20.32
C GLN A 121 2.81 6.13 19.41
N ILE A 122 3.17 6.34 18.14
CA ILE A 122 2.25 6.97 17.16
C ILE A 122 1.00 6.10 16.97
N GLU A 123 1.16 4.79 16.90
CA GLU A 123 0.05 3.85 16.82
C GLU A 123 -0.91 3.99 18.00
N LEU A 124 -0.37 3.95 19.23
CA LEU A 124 -1.16 4.07 20.46
C LEU A 124 -1.91 5.40 20.54
N VAL A 125 -1.27 6.52 20.20
CA VAL A 125 -1.91 7.84 20.17
C VAL A 125 -3.03 7.89 19.13
N THR A 126 -2.81 7.28 17.96
CA THR A 126 -3.84 7.25 16.90
C THR A 126 -5.04 6.40 17.30
N ILE A 127 -4.81 5.27 17.98
CA ILE A 127 -5.89 4.43 18.54
C ILE A 127 -6.70 5.21 19.58
N ASP A 128 -6.02 6.00 20.42
CA ASP A 128 -6.68 6.83 21.44
C ASP A 128 -7.57 7.91 20.80
N TRP A 129 -7.10 8.56 19.72
CA TRP A 129 -7.93 9.47 18.92
C TRP A 129 -9.15 8.76 18.32
N LEU A 130 -8.97 7.55 17.76
CA LEU A 130 -10.09 6.78 17.19
C LEU A 130 -11.10 6.36 18.26
N ARG A 131 -10.63 5.98 19.46
CA ARG A 131 -11.48 5.67 20.62
C ARG A 131 -12.37 6.84 20.97
N GLU A 132 -11.80 8.06 21.06
CA GLU A 132 -12.56 9.28 21.35
C GLU A 132 -13.58 9.60 20.25
N LEU A 133 -13.16 9.54 18.98
CA LEU A 133 -14.03 9.81 17.82
C LEU A 133 -15.21 8.82 17.74
N CYS A 134 -15.01 7.58 18.18
CA CYS A 134 -16.06 6.56 18.23
C CYS A 134 -16.91 6.62 19.52
N GLY A 135 -16.61 7.50 20.46
CA GLY A 135 -17.34 7.62 21.73
C GLY A 135 -17.18 6.39 22.65
N LEU A 136 -16.04 5.71 22.57
CA LEU A 136 -15.73 4.54 23.40
C LEU A 136 -15.22 4.96 24.79
N PRO A 137 -15.41 4.13 25.83
CA PRO A 137 -14.97 4.47 27.19
C PRO A 137 -13.44 4.48 27.33
N ASP A 138 -12.94 5.13 28.37
CA ASP A 138 -11.48 5.22 28.62
C ASP A 138 -10.78 3.87 28.83
N THR A 139 -11.56 2.85 29.19
CA THR A 139 -11.09 1.48 29.36
C THR A 139 -10.95 0.72 28.04
N ALA A 140 -11.42 1.30 26.91
CA ALA A 140 -11.27 0.69 25.60
C ALA A 140 -9.84 0.88 25.08
N GLY A 141 -9.37 -0.13 24.35
CA GLY A 141 -8.10 -0.09 23.63
C GLY A 141 -8.25 -0.68 22.23
N GLY A 142 -7.15 -0.79 21.51
CA GLY A 142 -7.15 -1.30 20.15
C GLY A 142 -5.74 -1.65 19.67
N LEU A 143 -5.67 -2.11 18.43
CA LEU A 143 -4.45 -2.33 17.66
C LEU A 143 -4.81 -2.25 16.17
N PHE A 144 -3.87 -1.82 15.32
CA PHE A 144 -4.12 -1.85 13.88
C PHE A 144 -3.99 -3.26 13.31
N VAL A 145 -4.86 -3.58 12.37
CA VAL A 145 -4.84 -4.84 11.60
C VAL A 145 -5.04 -4.53 10.12
N SER A 146 -4.73 -5.49 9.25
CA SER A 146 -4.77 -5.27 7.79
C SER A 146 -6.16 -5.04 7.21
N GLY A 147 -7.23 -5.29 7.97
CA GLY A 147 -8.60 -4.99 7.54
C GLY A 147 -9.69 -5.56 8.45
N GLY A 148 -10.94 -5.32 8.06
CA GLY A 148 -12.13 -5.65 8.86
C GLY A 148 -12.28 -7.15 9.18
N SER A 149 -11.85 -8.04 8.29
CA SER A 149 -11.89 -9.48 8.55
C SER A 149 -11.02 -9.89 9.74
N LEU A 150 -9.79 -9.38 9.82
CA LEU A 150 -8.92 -9.63 10.97
C LEU A 150 -9.44 -8.91 12.22
N ALA A 151 -9.97 -7.70 12.09
CA ALA A 151 -10.56 -6.99 13.23
C ALA A 151 -11.71 -7.80 13.86
N ASN A 152 -12.60 -8.35 13.03
CA ASN A 152 -13.70 -9.21 13.48
C ASN A 152 -13.19 -10.50 14.14
N ILE A 153 -12.21 -11.18 13.53
CA ILE A 153 -11.63 -12.40 14.11
C ILE A 153 -10.98 -12.09 15.47
N THR A 154 -10.21 -11.02 15.57
CA THR A 154 -9.58 -10.57 16.83
C THR A 154 -10.62 -10.28 17.90
N GLY A 155 -11.68 -9.53 17.56
CA GLY A 155 -12.77 -9.23 18.48
C GLY A 155 -13.52 -10.48 18.94
N LEU A 156 -13.84 -11.39 18.01
CA LEU A 156 -14.51 -12.66 18.31
C LEU A 156 -13.63 -13.57 19.17
N ALA A 157 -12.32 -13.63 18.91
CA ALA A 157 -11.37 -14.40 19.71
C ALA A 157 -11.31 -13.87 21.15
N GLY A 158 -11.23 -12.55 21.34
CA GLY A 158 -11.26 -11.92 22.66
C GLY A 158 -12.58 -12.17 23.39
N ALA A 159 -13.72 -11.99 22.71
CA ALA A 159 -15.03 -12.27 23.27
C ALA A 159 -15.21 -13.75 23.66
N ARG A 160 -14.75 -14.67 22.80
CA ARG A 160 -14.75 -16.12 23.10
C ARG A 160 -13.92 -16.40 24.34
N HIS A 161 -12.69 -15.90 24.41
CA HIS A 161 -11.80 -16.14 25.54
C HIS A 161 -12.42 -15.69 26.87
N ILE A 162 -13.04 -14.49 26.89
CA ILE A 162 -13.68 -13.95 28.10
C ILE A 162 -14.93 -14.73 28.49
N ARG A 163 -15.71 -15.22 27.51
CA ARG A 163 -17.02 -15.85 27.77
C ARG A 163 -16.98 -17.36 27.92
N LEU A 164 -16.04 -18.03 27.24
CA LEU A 164 -16.03 -19.48 27.04
C LEU A 164 -14.67 -20.13 27.36
N GLY A 165 -13.60 -19.35 27.56
CA GLY A 165 -12.21 -19.85 27.71
C GLY A 165 -11.50 -20.13 26.39
#